data_AF-A0A2B7YTV9-F1
#
_entry.id   AF-A0A2B7YTV9-F1
#
_cell.length_a   1.000
_cell.length_b   1.000
_cell.length_c   1.000
_cell.angle_alpha   90.00
_cell.angle_beta   90.00
_cell.angle_gamma   90.00
#
_symmetry.space_group_name_H-M   'P 1'
#
loop_
_entity.id
_entity.type
_entity.pdbx_description
1 polymer ?
#
loop_
_entity_poly.entity_id
_entity_poly.type
_entity_poly.pdbx_seq_one_letter_code
_entity_poly.pdbx_strand_id
1 'polypeptide(L)'
;MKKFLKFVLIGMSVLFLVSCGKPDSQKAFESSFKLLASELEKQVPNDDPVTKSFAKAIKKATYKVNKVTENGDTADIDVTIKGINIPGYMGELMSSVMPLAMSGAPESALDAAATKFFDDLFKRSDLSYVEKNLIVKMQKEDGEWKIVNFSEVLGAALGGLDKLFEDEEAENNSN
;
A
#
# COMPACT_ATOMS: atom_id res chain seq x y z
N MET A 1 -0.92 -59.57 14.88
CA MET A 1 -0.54 -58.19 14.45
C MET A 1 -1.60 -57.54 13.54
N LYS A 2 -2.89 -57.51 13.92
CA LYS A 2 -3.96 -56.88 13.11
C LYS A 2 -4.73 -55.76 13.83
N LYS A 3 -4.52 -55.62 15.14
CA LYS A 3 -5.20 -54.63 15.99
C LYS A 3 -4.39 -53.34 16.17
N PHE A 4 -3.05 -53.44 16.20
CA PHE A 4 -2.15 -52.28 16.27
C PHE A 4 -2.13 -51.43 14.99
N LEU A 5 -2.29 -52.05 13.81
CA LEU A 5 -2.25 -51.35 12.53
C LEU A 5 -3.44 -50.38 12.35
N LYS A 6 -4.59 -50.68 12.97
CA LYS A 6 -5.77 -49.79 12.92
C LYS A 6 -5.59 -48.53 13.77
N PHE A 7 -4.84 -48.60 14.87
CA PHE A 7 -4.60 -47.42 15.73
C PHE A 7 -3.55 -46.47 15.15
N VAL A 8 -2.54 -47.00 14.43
CA VAL A 8 -1.52 -46.18 13.75
C VAL A 8 -2.10 -45.40 12.56
N LEU A 9 -3.05 -45.99 11.83
CA LEU A 9 -3.71 -45.31 10.69
C LEU A 9 -4.74 -44.26 11.10
N ILE A 10 -5.29 -44.33 12.32
CA ILE A 10 -6.25 -43.34 12.84
C ILE A 10 -5.53 -42.19 13.56
N GLY A 11 -4.33 -42.43 14.10
CA GLY A 11 -3.51 -41.40 14.76
C GLY A 11 -2.82 -40.41 13.82
N MET A 12 -2.68 -40.74 12.53
CA MET A 12 -2.00 -39.87 11.55
C MET A 12 -2.94 -38.86 10.85
N SER A 13 -4.25 -38.94 11.11
CA SER A 13 -5.25 -38.02 10.56
C SER A 13 -5.42 -36.73 11.38
N VAL A 14 -4.75 -36.61 12.53
CA VAL A 14 -4.99 -35.53 13.51
C VAL A 14 -3.91 -34.43 13.48
N LEU A 15 -2.87 -34.54 12.64
CA LEU A 15 -1.81 -33.52 12.56
C LEU A 15 -1.96 -32.50 11.42
N PHE A 16 -3.04 -32.56 10.65
CA PHE A 16 -3.43 -31.50 9.70
C PHE A 16 -4.74 -30.82 10.10
N LEU A 17 -4.94 -30.60 11.40
CA LEU A 17 -5.70 -29.44 11.83
C LEU A 17 -4.86 -28.21 11.49
N VAL A 18 -4.82 -27.87 10.19
CA VAL A 18 -4.47 -26.53 9.74
C VAL A 18 -5.30 -25.61 10.60
N SER A 19 -4.62 -24.91 11.52
CA SER A 19 -5.14 -23.77 12.23
C SER A 19 -6.03 -22.98 11.26
N CYS A 20 -7.34 -22.96 11.51
CA CYS A 20 -8.28 -22.06 10.83
C CYS A 20 -8.06 -20.59 11.25
N GLY A 21 -6.81 -20.22 11.55
CA GLY A 21 -6.38 -18.87 11.85
C GLY A 21 -5.52 -18.35 10.70
N LYS A 22 -5.71 -17.07 10.34
CA LYS A 22 -4.80 -16.37 9.43
C LYS A 22 -3.35 -16.52 9.94
N PRO A 23 -2.36 -16.76 9.05
CA PRO A 23 -0.95 -16.77 9.43
C PRO A 23 -0.52 -15.47 10.11
N ASP A 24 0.50 -15.51 10.96
CA ASP A 24 0.90 -14.34 11.73
C ASP A 24 1.52 -13.25 10.85
N SER A 25 2.22 -13.63 9.77
CA SER A 25 2.69 -12.68 8.75
C SER A 25 1.52 -11.93 8.10
N GLN A 26 0.41 -12.62 7.82
CA GLN A 26 -0.80 -11.99 7.28
C GLN A 26 -1.38 -10.98 8.28
N LYS A 27 -1.52 -11.34 9.56
CA LYS A 27 -2.03 -10.41 10.59
C LYS A 27 -1.13 -9.17 10.71
N ALA A 28 0.18 -9.36 10.67
CA ALA A 28 1.15 -8.27 10.71
C ALA A 28 0.99 -7.35 9.49
N PHE A 29 0.91 -7.90 8.28
CA PHE A 29 0.61 -7.12 7.08
C PHE A 29 -0.71 -6.35 7.21
N GLU A 30 -1.79 -7.00 7.63
CA GLU A 30 -3.10 -6.35 7.79
C GLU A 30 -3.06 -5.20 8.82
N SER A 31 -2.23 -5.32 9.85
CA SER A 31 -1.97 -4.27 10.84
C SER A 31 -1.14 -3.13 10.25
N SER A 32 0.00 -3.44 9.63
CA SER A 32 0.87 -2.46 8.97
C SER A 32 0.13 -1.69 7.89
N PHE A 33 -0.68 -2.37 7.06
CA PHE A 33 -1.47 -1.74 6.01
C PHE A 33 -2.46 -0.71 6.58
N LYS A 34 -3.13 -1.02 7.69
CA LYS A 34 -4.04 -0.07 8.37
C LYS A 34 -3.30 1.14 8.94
N LEU A 35 -2.04 0.97 9.33
CA LEU A 35 -1.21 2.03 9.89
C LEU A 35 -0.48 2.86 8.83
N LEU A 36 -0.47 2.44 7.55
CA LEU A 36 0.25 3.13 6.47
C LEU A 36 0.00 4.63 6.43
N ALA A 37 -1.27 5.04 6.46
CA ALA A 37 -1.63 6.45 6.39
C ALA A 37 -1.14 7.23 7.60
N SER A 38 -1.25 6.65 8.80
CA SER A 38 -0.77 7.28 10.04
C SER A 38 0.76 7.36 10.08
N GLU A 39 1.45 6.37 9.50
CA GLU A 39 2.90 6.35 9.43
C GLU A 39 3.42 7.40 8.45
N LEU A 40 2.76 7.54 7.29
CA LEU A 40 3.02 8.66 6.39
C LEU A 40 2.79 10.00 7.09
N GLU A 41 1.66 10.18 7.79
CA GLU A 41 1.35 11.43 8.51
C GLU A 41 2.40 11.80 9.57
N LYS A 42 3.10 10.84 10.20
CA LYS A 42 4.17 11.12 11.16
C LYS A 42 5.48 11.58 10.51
N GLN A 43 5.75 11.11 9.30
CA GLN A 43 7.00 11.38 8.58
C GLN A 43 6.91 12.69 7.78
N VAL A 44 5.70 13.15 7.48
CA VAL A 44 5.45 14.37 6.71
C VAL A 44 5.57 15.61 7.61
N PRO A 45 6.42 16.60 7.25
CA PRO A 45 6.49 17.89 7.93
C PRO A 45 5.13 18.58 8.05
N ASN A 46 4.93 19.36 9.12
CA ASN A 46 3.62 19.96 9.37
C ASN A 46 3.19 20.98 8.31
N ASP A 47 4.17 21.60 7.66
CA ASP A 47 4.09 22.58 6.60
C ASP A 47 3.98 21.99 5.19
N ASP A 48 3.81 20.67 5.04
CA ASP A 48 3.55 20.01 3.76
C ASP A 48 2.10 19.48 3.68
N PRO A 49 1.13 20.34 3.30
CA PRO A 49 -0.28 19.98 3.22
C PRO A 49 -0.60 19.07 2.02
N VAL A 50 0.21 19.10 0.97
CA VAL A 50 0.01 18.28 -0.24
C VAL A 50 0.31 16.82 0.09
N THR A 51 1.43 16.52 0.74
CA THR A 51 1.77 15.14 1.11
C THR A 51 0.80 14.57 2.14
N LYS A 52 0.22 15.40 3.02
CA LYS A 52 -0.89 14.99 3.91
C LYS A 52 -2.14 14.53 3.14
N SER A 53 -2.35 15.01 1.91
CA SER A 53 -3.46 14.54 1.06
C SER A 53 -3.25 13.11 0.57
N PHE A 54 -2.00 12.66 0.41
CA PHE A 54 -1.71 11.26 0.09
C PHE A 54 -2.07 10.31 1.23
N ALA A 55 -1.95 10.73 2.49
CA ALA A 55 -2.45 9.93 3.62
C ALA A 55 -3.98 9.74 3.55
N LYS A 56 -4.73 10.77 3.14
CA LYS A 56 -6.18 10.65 2.89
C LYS A 56 -6.48 9.68 1.74
N ALA A 57 -5.66 9.67 0.69
CA ALA A 57 -5.78 8.70 -0.41
C ALA A 57 -5.55 7.25 0.08
N ILE A 58 -4.49 7.02 0.87
CA ILE A 58 -4.17 5.70 1.45
C ILE A 58 -5.31 5.22 2.37
N LYS A 59 -5.95 6.10 3.15
CA LYS A 59 -7.11 5.74 3.98
C LYS A 59 -8.30 5.20 3.17
N LYS A 60 -8.38 5.52 1.87
CA LYS A 60 -9.39 5.00 0.93
C LYS A 60 -8.92 3.75 0.17
N ALA A 61 -7.65 3.36 0.31
CA ALA A 61 -7.14 2.14 -0.30
C ALA A 61 -7.70 0.90 0.41
N THR A 62 -7.92 -0.15 -0.36
CA THR A 62 -8.37 -1.45 0.14
C THR A 62 -7.44 -2.54 -0.36
N TYR A 63 -7.48 -3.71 0.27
CA TYR A 63 -6.68 -4.85 -0.15
C TYR A 63 -7.47 -6.14 -0.06
N LYS A 64 -7.04 -7.13 -0.83
CA LYS A 64 -7.48 -8.52 -0.77
C LYS A 64 -6.25 -9.42 -0.74
N VAL A 65 -6.10 -10.19 0.33
CA VAL A 65 -5.09 -11.25 0.41
C VAL A 65 -5.59 -12.45 -0.40
N ASN A 66 -4.82 -12.88 -1.39
CA ASN A 66 -5.13 -14.01 -2.26
C ASN A 66 -4.49 -15.30 -1.76
N LYS A 67 -3.21 -15.23 -1.37
CA LYS A 67 -2.42 -16.38 -0.89
C LYS A 67 -1.34 -15.93 0.08
N VAL A 68 -1.01 -16.78 1.04
CA VAL A 68 0.11 -16.60 1.97
C VAL A 68 1.00 -17.83 1.90
N THR A 69 2.31 -17.61 1.81
CA THR A 69 3.33 -18.66 1.86
C THR A 69 4.37 -18.27 2.91
N GLU A 70 4.33 -18.89 4.09
CA GLU A 70 5.32 -18.68 5.15
C GLU A 70 6.43 -19.76 5.07
N ASN A 71 7.68 -19.32 5.11
CA ASN A 71 8.88 -20.17 5.10
C ASN A 71 9.81 -19.72 6.23
N GLY A 72 9.60 -20.27 7.44
CA GLY A 72 10.35 -19.90 8.63
C GLY A 72 10.17 -18.41 8.98
N ASP A 73 11.24 -17.64 8.87
CA ASP A 73 11.27 -16.21 9.17
C ASP A 73 10.95 -15.31 7.96
N THR A 74 10.51 -15.89 6.84
CA THR A 74 10.08 -15.14 5.64
C THR A 74 8.65 -15.49 5.27
N ALA A 75 7.93 -14.56 4.65
CA ALA A 75 6.64 -14.85 4.05
C ALA A 75 6.40 -14.05 2.78
N ASP A 76 5.77 -14.72 1.81
CA ASP A 76 5.24 -14.08 0.60
C ASP A 76 3.72 -14.02 0.70
N ILE A 77 3.18 -12.81 0.69
CA ILE A 77 1.74 -12.56 0.74
C ILE A 77 1.31 -12.01 -0.63
N ASP A 78 0.60 -12.81 -1.41
CA ASP A 78 -0.04 -12.36 -2.65
C ASP A 78 -1.25 -11.49 -2.29
N VAL A 79 -1.19 -10.22 -2.67
CA VAL A 79 -2.20 -9.22 -2.37
C VAL A 79 -2.60 -8.46 -3.63
N THR A 80 -3.90 -8.26 -3.79
CA THR A 80 -4.46 -7.24 -4.67
C THR A 80 -4.74 -5.98 -3.85
N ILE A 81 -4.03 -4.89 -4.13
CA ILE A 81 -4.25 -3.58 -3.51
C ILE A 81 -5.02 -2.70 -4.49
N LYS A 82 -6.06 -2.03 -4.00
CA LYS A 82 -6.91 -1.11 -4.76
C LYS A 82 -6.75 0.29 -4.20
N GLY A 83 -6.03 1.14 -4.94
CA GLY A 83 -5.80 2.56 -4.61
C GLY A 83 -6.59 3.49 -5.54
N ILE A 84 -6.76 4.75 -5.14
CA ILE A 84 -7.31 5.79 -6.03
C ILE A 84 -6.36 5.97 -7.21
N ASN A 85 -6.88 6.12 -8.42
CA ASN A 85 -6.08 6.35 -9.62
C ASN A 85 -5.50 7.79 -9.67
N ILE A 86 -4.64 8.14 -8.71
CA ILE A 86 -4.01 9.47 -8.64
C ILE A 86 -3.30 9.84 -9.96
N PRO A 87 -2.53 8.95 -10.63
CA PRO A 87 -1.94 9.25 -11.93
C PRO A 87 -2.96 9.70 -12.99
N GLY A 88 -4.15 9.10 -12.99
CA GLY A 88 -5.24 9.49 -13.91
C GLY A 88 -5.78 10.90 -13.69
N TYR A 89 -5.50 11.52 -12.53
CA TYR A 89 -5.97 12.86 -12.17
C TYR A 89 -4.88 13.94 -12.26
N MET A 90 -3.63 13.58 -12.61
CA MET A 90 -2.52 14.53 -12.68
C MET A 90 -2.73 15.64 -13.73
N GLY A 91 -3.41 15.33 -14.84
CA GLY A 91 -3.77 16.35 -15.83
C GLY A 91 -4.73 17.42 -15.29
N GLU A 92 -5.70 17.02 -14.45
CA GLU A 92 -6.62 17.96 -13.78
C GLU A 92 -5.88 18.77 -12.71
N LEU A 93 -5.01 18.12 -11.93
CA LEU A 93 -4.17 18.80 -10.94
C LEU A 93 -3.32 19.88 -11.61
N MET A 94 -2.58 19.54 -12.68
CA MET A 94 -1.77 20.48 -13.44
C MET A 94 -2.61 21.63 -13.99
N SER A 95 -3.81 21.35 -14.52
CA SER A 95 -4.72 22.39 -15.00
C SER A 95 -5.16 23.36 -13.89
N SER A 96 -5.22 22.90 -12.63
CA SER A 96 -5.57 23.73 -11.48
C SER A 96 -4.41 24.56 -10.92
N VAL A 97 -3.16 24.07 -11.06
CA VAL A 97 -1.96 24.68 -10.46
C VAL A 97 -1.16 25.51 -11.46
N MET A 98 -1.03 25.06 -12.71
CA MET A 98 -0.19 25.71 -13.74
C MET A 98 -0.52 27.19 -13.99
N PRO A 99 -1.80 27.63 -14.05
CA PRO A 99 -2.10 29.05 -14.21
C PRO A 99 -1.54 29.92 -13.08
N LEU A 100 -1.57 29.43 -11.84
CA LEU A 100 -1.01 30.14 -10.68
C LEU A 100 0.52 30.21 -10.78
N ALA A 101 1.18 29.10 -11.11
CA ALA A 101 2.62 29.07 -11.33
C ALA A 101 3.05 30.06 -12.42
N MET A 102 2.35 30.10 -13.55
CA MET A 102 2.64 31.03 -14.66
C MET A 102 2.42 32.51 -14.29
N SER A 103 1.57 32.79 -13.30
CA SER A 103 1.36 34.15 -12.78
C SER A 103 2.44 34.61 -11.78
N GLY A 104 3.37 33.73 -11.41
CA GLY A 104 4.37 34.00 -10.37
C GLY A 104 3.79 33.99 -8.95
N ALA A 105 2.69 33.27 -8.73
CA ALA A 105 2.10 33.09 -7.40
C ALA A 105 3.10 32.40 -6.45
N PRO A 106 3.07 32.72 -5.14
CA PRO A 106 3.94 32.06 -4.18
C PRO A 106 3.61 30.57 -4.04
N GLU A 107 4.59 29.77 -3.63
CA GLU A 107 4.46 28.33 -3.43
C GLU A 107 3.27 27.95 -2.53
N SER A 108 3.04 28.70 -1.45
CA SER A 108 1.89 28.50 -0.55
C SER A 108 0.53 28.61 -1.25
N ALA A 109 0.42 29.39 -2.33
CA ALA A 109 -0.80 29.46 -3.14
C ALA A 109 -0.94 28.24 -4.05
N LEU A 110 0.18 27.69 -4.55
CA LEU A 110 0.20 26.44 -5.32
C LEU A 110 -0.21 25.27 -4.41
N ASP A 111 0.35 25.18 -3.21
CA ASP A 111 0.02 24.16 -2.21
C ASP A 111 -1.45 24.20 -1.81
N ALA A 112 -1.99 25.41 -1.62
CA ALA A 112 -3.41 25.60 -1.33
C ALA A 112 -4.29 25.11 -2.49
N ALA A 113 -3.90 25.39 -3.74
CA ALA A 113 -4.63 24.92 -4.93
C ALA A 113 -4.57 23.39 -5.06
N ALA A 114 -3.39 22.79 -4.90
CA ALA A 114 -3.21 21.34 -4.94
C ALA A 114 -3.97 20.62 -3.80
N THR A 115 -3.90 21.15 -2.58
CA THR A 115 -4.64 20.63 -1.43
C THR A 115 -6.15 20.70 -1.67
N LYS A 116 -6.65 21.84 -2.15
CA LYS A 116 -8.06 22.01 -2.51
C LYS A 116 -8.47 21.02 -3.59
N PHE A 117 -7.64 20.82 -4.61
CA PHE A 117 -7.89 19.84 -5.66
C PHE A 117 -8.11 18.44 -5.08
N PHE A 118 -7.21 17.95 -4.24
CA PHE A 118 -7.35 16.63 -3.62
C PHE A 118 -8.56 16.54 -2.69
N ASP A 119 -8.83 17.57 -1.89
CA ASP A 119 -10.00 17.61 -1.02
C ASP A 119 -11.32 17.54 -1.80
N ASP A 120 -11.39 18.18 -2.97
CA ASP A 120 -12.57 18.11 -3.83
C ASP A 120 -12.63 16.78 -4.58
N LEU A 121 -11.50 16.27 -5.07
CA LEU A 121 -11.39 14.95 -5.68
C LEU A 121 -11.94 13.86 -4.76
N PHE A 122 -11.54 13.86 -3.49
CA PHE A 122 -11.94 12.84 -2.50
C PHE A 122 -13.42 12.86 -2.10
N LYS A 123 -14.16 13.90 -2.48
CA LYS A 123 -15.62 14.03 -2.32
C LYS A 123 -16.41 13.58 -3.55
N ARG A 124 -15.75 13.39 -4.70
CA ARG A 124 -16.42 12.98 -5.94
C ARG A 124 -16.98 11.57 -5.81
N SER A 125 -18.15 11.33 -6.40
CA SER A 125 -18.79 10.01 -6.42
C SER A 125 -18.22 9.08 -7.49
N ASP A 126 -17.56 9.63 -8.51
CA ASP A 126 -16.97 8.94 -9.65
C ASP A 126 -15.45 8.76 -9.51
N LEU A 127 -14.95 8.64 -8.28
CA LEU A 127 -13.55 8.33 -8.01
C LEU A 127 -13.13 7.04 -8.73
N SER A 128 -12.11 7.16 -9.59
CA SER A 128 -11.48 6.05 -10.28
C SER A 128 -10.49 5.37 -9.35
N TYR A 129 -10.43 4.04 -9.45
CA TYR A 129 -9.50 3.21 -8.71
C TYR A 129 -8.71 2.32 -9.67
N VAL A 130 -7.50 1.95 -9.28
CA VAL A 130 -6.70 0.95 -9.96
C VAL A 130 -6.36 -0.18 -9.01
N GLU A 131 -6.32 -1.40 -9.54
CA GLU A 131 -5.93 -2.60 -8.79
C GLU A 131 -4.52 -3.00 -9.21
N LYS A 132 -3.68 -3.31 -8.21
CA LYS A 132 -2.31 -3.78 -8.38
C LYS A 132 -2.16 -5.10 -7.64
N ASN A 133 -1.73 -6.12 -8.35
CA ASN A 133 -1.33 -7.38 -7.75
C ASN A 133 0.17 -7.33 -7.46
N LEU A 134 0.57 -7.60 -6.22
CA LEU A 134 1.97 -7.71 -5.84
C LEU A 134 2.15 -8.79 -4.78
N ILE A 135 3.39 -9.26 -4.67
CA ILE A 135 3.82 -10.09 -3.55
C ILE A 135 4.39 -9.18 -2.48
N VAL A 136 3.70 -9.06 -1.34
CA VAL A 136 4.23 -8.39 -0.16
C VAL A 136 5.21 -9.35 0.52
N LYS A 137 6.47 -8.93 0.58
CA LYS A 137 7.56 -9.70 1.18
C LYS A 137 7.66 -9.33 2.65
N MET A 138 7.54 -10.32 3.51
CA MET A 138 7.65 -10.17 4.96
C MET A 138 8.93 -10.83 5.47
N GLN A 139 9.61 -10.17 6.40
CA GLN A 139 10.74 -10.70 7.14
C GLN A 139 10.43 -10.62 8.63
N LYS A 140 10.69 -11.70 9.36
CA LYS A 140 10.60 -11.74 10.81
C LYS A 140 11.95 -11.35 11.40
N GLU A 141 11.95 -10.33 12.25
CA GLU A 141 13.11 -9.82 12.98
C GLU A 141 12.73 -9.67 14.45
N ASP A 142 13.50 -10.27 15.36
CA ASP A 142 13.24 -10.22 16.81
C ASP A 142 11.81 -10.61 17.24
N GLY A 143 11.20 -11.52 16.48
CA GLY A 143 9.83 -11.98 16.73
C GLY A 143 8.74 -11.18 16.03
N GLU A 144 9.07 -10.04 15.42
CA GLU A 144 8.13 -9.15 14.73
C GLU A 144 8.25 -9.25 13.21
N TRP A 145 7.11 -9.31 12.53
CA TRP A 145 7.05 -9.33 11.07
C TRP A 145 7.07 -7.91 10.51
N LYS A 146 7.94 -7.66 9.54
CA LYS A 146 8.10 -6.37 8.85
C LYS A 146 7.95 -6.54 7.35
N ILE A 147 7.38 -5.52 6.70
CA ILE A 147 7.29 -5.45 5.24
C ILE A 147 8.66 -5.04 4.69
N VAL A 148 9.24 -5.86 3.81
CA VAL A 148 10.53 -5.59 3.18
C VAL A 148 10.38 -4.65 1.98
N ASN A 149 9.38 -4.89 1.12
CA ASN A 149 9.10 -4.05 -0.05
C ASN A 149 8.04 -2.98 0.26
N PHE A 150 8.27 -2.19 1.32
CA PHE A 150 7.30 -1.19 1.78
C PHE A 150 6.96 -0.13 0.71
N SER A 151 7.95 0.31 -0.07
CA SER A 151 7.75 1.30 -1.14
C SER A 151 6.75 0.82 -2.20
N GLU A 152 6.84 -0.44 -2.64
CA GLU A 152 5.90 -1.04 -3.59
C GLU A 152 4.48 -1.11 -3.03
N VAL A 153 4.34 -1.45 -1.74
CA VAL A 153 3.04 -1.47 -1.04
C VAL A 153 2.44 -0.06 -0.96
N LEU A 154 3.27 0.94 -0.62
CA LEU A 154 2.86 2.34 -0.55
C LEU A 154 2.45 2.87 -1.93
N GLY A 155 3.24 2.60 -2.96
CA GLY A 155 2.96 2.96 -4.35
C GLY A 155 1.65 2.37 -4.84
N ALA A 156 1.42 1.08 -4.58
CA ALA A 156 0.16 0.40 -4.89
C ALA A 156 -1.04 1.00 -4.14
N ALA A 157 -0.89 1.36 -2.85
CA ALA A 157 -1.93 2.04 -2.09
C ALA A 157 -2.26 3.44 -2.64
N LEU A 158 -1.28 4.11 -3.24
CA LEU A 158 -1.41 5.39 -3.95
C LEU A 158 -1.83 5.24 -5.43
N GLY A 159 -2.24 4.04 -5.83
CA GLY A 159 -2.72 3.78 -7.19
C GLY A 159 -1.62 3.71 -8.25
N GLY A 160 -0.43 3.26 -7.88
CA GLY A 160 0.70 3.14 -8.80
C GLY A 160 1.50 4.44 -8.95
N LEU A 161 1.46 5.32 -7.95
CA LEU A 161 2.18 6.61 -7.96
C LEU A 161 3.70 6.43 -7.94
N ASP A 162 4.21 5.29 -7.44
CA ASP A 162 5.61 4.86 -7.53
C ASP A 162 6.17 5.02 -8.96
N LYS A 163 5.36 4.70 -9.97
CA LYS A 163 5.75 4.80 -11.38
C LYS A 163 5.98 6.23 -11.87
N LEU A 164 5.41 7.24 -11.21
CA LEU A 164 5.62 8.64 -11.60
C LEU A 164 6.97 9.17 -11.14
N PHE A 165 7.57 8.58 -10.10
CA PHE A 165 8.87 8.98 -9.58
C PHE A 165 10.02 8.11 -10.10
N GLU A 166 9.74 6.89 -10.58
CA GLU A 166 10.73 6.05 -11.27
C GLU A 166 11.23 6.66 -12.59
N ASP A 167 10.38 7.42 -13.30
CA ASP A 167 10.74 8.04 -14.58
C ASP A 167 11.62 9.31 -14.41
N GLU A 168 11.58 10.00 -13.26
CA GLU A 168 12.40 11.20 -13.00
C GLU A 168 13.88 10.88 -12.68
N GLU A 169 14.20 9.70 -12.14
CA GLU A 169 15.60 9.27 -11.94
C GLU A 169 16.29 8.83 -13.23
N ALA A 170 15.51 8.40 -14.24
CA ALA A 170 16.04 8.02 -15.55
C ALA A 170 16.43 9.24 -16.39
N GLU A 171 15.69 10.35 -16.31
CA GLU A 171 16.02 11.58 -17.05
C GLU A 171 17.17 12.37 -16.40
N ASN A 172 17.28 12.38 -15.07
CA ASN A 172 18.33 13.11 -14.36
C ASN A 172 19.73 12.47 -14.43
N ASN A 173 19.85 11.21 -14.86
CA ASN A 173 21.14 10.55 -15.12
C ASN A 173 21.58 10.65 -16.59
N SER A 174 20.86 11.43 -17.42
CA SER A 174 21.11 11.56 -18.86
C SER A 174 21.54 12.97 -19.32
N ASN A 175 21.76 13.91 -18.39
CA ASN A 175 22.26 15.27 -18.67
C ASN A 175 23.64 15.53 -18.05
#